data_AF-D3RTW0-F1
#
_entry.id   AF-D3RTW0-F1
#
_cell.length_a   1.000
_cell.length_b   1.000
_cell.length_c   1.000
_cell.angle_alpha   90.00
_cell.angle_beta   90.00
_cell.angle_gamma   90.00
#
_symmetry.space_group_name_H-M   'P 1'
#
loop_
_entity.id
_entity.type
_entity.pdbx_description
1 polymer ?
#
loop_
_entity_poly.entity_id
_entity_poly.type
_entity_poly.pdbx_seq_one_letter_code
_entity_poly.pdbx_strand_id
1 'polypeptide(L)'
;MSAMMHHLELGDLTHLEASQLRRRLAELIHQYVRERSVALAETILCYIEALCLHPDDCREAEQLCAYRRLARHWRCLADVQRLREQQGDQGWQS
;
A
#
# COMPACT_ATOMS: atom_id res chain seq x y z
N MET A 1 5.38 -22.76 -1.84
CA MET A 1 5.61 -21.39 -1.34
C MET A 1 4.24 -20.75 -1.20
N SER A 2 3.66 -20.80 0.01
CA SER A 2 2.28 -20.33 0.25
C SER A 2 2.21 -18.81 0.16
N ALA A 3 1.38 -18.31 -0.77
CA ALA A 3 0.88 -16.95 -0.76
C ALA A 3 -0.07 -16.77 0.44
N MET A 4 0.51 -16.69 1.64
CA MET A 4 -0.16 -16.12 2.80
C MET A 4 -0.15 -14.60 2.61
N MET A 5 -0.95 -14.10 1.66
CA MET A 5 -1.44 -12.73 1.70
C MET A 5 -2.34 -12.65 2.93
N HIS A 6 -1.72 -12.44 4.09
CA HIS A 6 -2.45 -11.96 5.24
C HIS A 6 -3.09 -10.65 4.81
N HIS A 7 -4.41 -10.66 4.69
CA HIS A 7 -5.23 -9.47 4.65
C HIS A 7 -5.05 -8.81 6.02
N LEU A 8 -3.91 -8.11 6.20
CA LEU A 8 -3.63 -7.31 7.37
C LEU A 8 -4.62 -6.17 7.31
N GLU A 9 -5.67 -6.28 8.13
CA GLU A 9 -6.67 -5.24 8.20
C GLU A 9 -6.03 -3.98 8.78
N LEU A 10 -6.52 -2.82 8.36
CA LEU A 10 -6.01 -1.52 8.81
C LEU A 10 -5.92 -1.44 10.35
N GLY A 11 -6.85 -2.10 11.05
CA GLY A 11 -6.85 -2.23 12.51
C GLY A 11 -5.58 -2.90 13.06
N ASP A 12 -5.19 -4.06 12.51
CA ASP A 12 -4.00 -4.80 12.97
C ASP A 12 -2.71 -3.99 12.79
N LEU A 13 -2.64 -3.18 11.74
CA LEU A 13 -1.48 -2.34 11.45
C LEU A 13 -1.34 -1.15 12.40
N THR A 14 -2.44 -0.62 12.93
CA THR A 14 -2.37 0.52 13.87
C THR A 14 -1.80 0.15 15.25
N HIS A 15 -1.68 -1.14 15.55
CA HIS A 15 -1.00 -1.64 16.75
C HIS A 15 0.53 -1.73 16.59
N LEU A 16 1.05 -1.60 15.37
CA LEU A 16 2.49 -1.62 15.11
C LEU A 16 3.09 -0.23 15.31
N GLU A 17 4.25 -0.20 15.96
CA GLU A 17 5.08 1.00 16.07
C GLU A 17 5.27 1.70 14.71
N ALA A 18 5.13 3.02 14.69
CA ALA A 18 5.26 3.82 13.46
C ALA A 18 6.62 3.64 12.75
N SER A 19 7.68 3.29 13.48
CA SER A 19 8.99 2.96 12.90
C SER A 19 8.96 1.63 12.13
N GLN A 20 8.25 0.63 12.63
CA GLN A 20 8.07 -0.66 11.98
C GLN A 20 7.19 -0.53 10.74
N LEU A 21 6.11 0.25 10.82
CA LEU A 21 5.27 0.58 9.68
C LEU A 21 6.08 1.25 8.55
N ARG A 22 6.94 2.23 8.86
CA ARG A 22 7.80 2.89 7.88
C ARG A 22 8.80 1.93 7.23
N ARG A 23 9.42 1.04 8.01
CA ARG A 23 10.36 0.04 7.48
C ARG A 23 9.67 -0.93 6.52
N ARG A 24 8.52 -1.47 6.91
CA ARG A 24 7.73 -2.38 6.07
C ARG A 24 7.21 -1.68 4.82
N LEU A 25 6.77 -0.43 4.93
CA LEU A 25 6.37 0.39 3.80
C LEU A 25 7.50 0.51 2.75
N ALA A 26 8.74 0.77 3.19
CA ALA A 26 9.88 0.84 2.27
C ALA A 26 10.16 -0.50 1.56
N GLU A 27 10.08 -1.61 2.29
CA GLU A 27 10.23 -2.97 1.73
C GLU A 27 9.15 -3.26 0.67
N LEU A 28 7.89 -2.93 0.96
CA LEU A 28 6.77 -3.10 0.04
C LEU A 28 6.91 -2.24 -1.22
N ILE A 29 7.34 -0.97 -1.09
CA ILE A 29 7.58 -0.09 -2.24
C ILE A 29 8.67 -0.68 -3.15
N HIS A 30 9.76 -1.18 -2.59
CA HIS A 30 10.81 -1.83 -3.38
C HIS A 30 10.30 -3.10 -4.08
N GLN A 31 9.45 -3.88 -3.41
CA GLN A 31 8.82 -5.05 -4.02
C GLN A 31 7.88 -4.65 -5.17
N TYR A 32 7.07 -3.60 -4.99
CA TYR A 32 6.17 -3.11 -6.01
C TYR A 32 6.90 -2.63 -7.27
N VAL A 33 8.07 -2.01 -7.14
CA VAL A 33 8.86 -1.59 -8.32
C VAL A 33 9.21 -2.78 -9.21
N ARG A 34 9.41 -3.97 -8.62
CA ARG A 34 9.77 -5.20 -9.33
C ARG A 34 8.55 -5.93 -9.90
N GLU A 35 7.48 -6.06 -9.12
CA GLU A 35 6.34 -6.91 -9.44
C GLU A 35 5.17 -6.15 -10.07
N ARG A 36 5.02 -4.86 -9.74
CA ARG A 36 3.93 -3.98 -10.19
C ARG A 36 2.56 -4.65 -10.09
N SER A 37 2.22 -5.22 -8.94
CA SER A 37 0.94 -5.91 -8.72
C SER A 37 -0.09 -5.00 -8.07
N VAL A 38 -1.38 -5.14 -8.43
CA VAL A 38 -2.49 -4.48 -7.73
C VAL A 38 -2.44 -4.75 -6.22
N ALA A 39 -2.25 -6.01 -5.82
CA ALA A 39 -2.24 -6.42 -4.42
C ALA A 39 -1.16 -5.70 -3.60
N LEU A 40 0.02 -5.49 -4.19
CA LEU A 40 1.09 -4.74 -3.54
C LEU A 40 0.76 -3.25 -3.43
N ALA A 41 0.16 -2.64 -4.45
CA ALA A 41 -0.27 -1.25 -4.39
C ALA A 41 -1.34 -1.03 -3.30
N GLU A 42 -2.30 -1.94 -3.18
CA GLU A 42 -3.33 -1.90 -2.13
C GLU A 42 -2.72 -2.10 -0.74
N THR A 43 -1.79 -3.05 -0.59
CA THR A 43 -1.10 -3.27 0.68
C THR A 43 -0.32 -2.01 1.11
N ILE A 44 0.41 -1.38 0.18
CA ILE A 44 1.14 -0.14 0.43
C ILE A 44 0.18 0.98 0.88
N LEU A 45 -0.99 1.08 0.25
CA LEU A 45 -2.02 2.04 0.66
C LEU A 45 -2.46 1.82 2.11
N CYS A 46 -2.74 0.58 2.52
CA CYS A 46 -3.12 0.26 3.91
C CYS A 46 -2.03 0.67 4.93
N TYR A 47 -0.75 0.45 4.62
CA TYR A 47 0.35 0.88 5.50
C TYR A 47 0.45 2.41 5.62
N ILE A 48 0.19 3.15 4.54
CA ILE A 48 0.18 4.63 4.57
C ILE A 48 -1.00 5.15 5.38
N GLU A 49 -2.18 4.54 5.21
CA GLU A 49 -3.38 4.88 5.99
C GLU A 49 -3.17 4.58 7.48
N ALA A 50 -2.54 3.45 7.84
CA ALA A 50 -2.18 3.13 9.22
C ALA A 50 -1.23 4.18 9.82
N LEU A 51 -0.23 4.64 9.05
CA LEU A 51 0.67 5.72 9.48
C LEU A 51 -0.05 7.06 9.70
N CYS A 52 -1.16 7.31 8.99
CA CYS A 52 -1.97 8.52 9.17
C CYS A 52 -2.85 8.46 10.43
N LEU A 53 -3.23 7.26 10.87
CA LEU A 53 -4.13 7.02 12.00
C LEU A 53 -3.39 6.68 13.30
N HIS A 54 -2.07 6.48 13.24
CA HIS A 54 -1.29 6.02 14.39
C HIS A 54 -1.34 7.03 15.56
N PRO A 55 -1.74 6.60 16.77
CA PRO A 55 -2.01 7.51 17.89
C PRO A 55 -0.75 8.16 18.49
N ASP A 56 0.38 7.46 18.51
CA ASP A 56 1.63 8.01 19.09
C ASP A 56 2.43 8.93 18.18
N ASP A 57 2.00 9.09 16.91
CA ASP A 57 2.73 9.94 15.97
C ASP A 57 2.14 11.36 16.04
N CYS A 58 2.64 12.16 16.99
CA CYS A 58 2.44 13.61 17.05
C CYS A 58 3.10 14.31 15.86
N ARG A 59 2.61 14.01 14.65
CA ARG A 59 3.17 14.53 13.40
C ARG A 59 2.72 15.96 13.15
N GLU A 60 3.65 16.77 12.68
CA GLU A 60 3.34 18.07 12.10
C GLU A 60 2.40 17.91 10.89
N ALA A 61 1.53 18.90 10.68
CA ALA A 61 0.52 18.88 9.62
C ALA A 61 1.12 18.60 8.23
N GLU A 62 2.36 19.03 7.98
CA GLU A 62 3.09 18.79 6.74
C GLU A 62 3.35 17.31 6.48
N GLN A 63 3.72 16.54 7.50
CA GLN A 63 3.97 15.10 7.39
C GLN A 63 2.67 14.34 7.10
N LEU A 64 1.57 14.69 7.77
CA LEU A 64 0.25 14.12 7.48
C LEU A 64 -0.19 14.44 6.05
N CYS A 65 0.03 15.66 5.58
CA CYS A 65 -0.22 16.04 4.19
C CYS A 65 0.63 15.22 3.21
N ALA A 66 1.90 14.95 3.52
CA ALA A 66 2.76 14.11 2.69
C ALA A 66 2.23 12.68 2.58
N TYR A 67 1.83 12.07 3.70
CA TYR A 67 1.23 10.72 3.68
C TYR A 67 -0.09 10.68 2.93
N ARG A 68 -0.97 11.67 3.10
CA ARG A 68 -2.23 11.75 2.34
C ARG A 68 -2.00 11.86 0.83
N ARG A 69 -0.99 12.63 0.41
CA ARG A 69 -0.60 12.70 -1.01
C ARG A 69 -0.06 11.35 -1.52
N LEU A 70 0.75 10.66 -0.72
CA LEU A 70 1.22 9.32 -1.05
C LEU A 70 0.07 8.31 -1.17
N ALA A 71 -0.86 8.30 -0.21
CA ALA A 71 -2.03 7.43 -0.25
C ALA A 71 -2.85 7.62 -1.55
N ARG A 72 -3.10 8.88 -1.92
CA ARG A 72 -3.77 9.20 -3.18
C ARG A 72 -3.00 8.69 -4.40
N HIS A 73 -1.67 8.85 -4.42
CA HIS A 73 -0.84 8.35 -5.51
C HIS A 73 -0.94 6.83 -5.64
N TRP A 74 -0.84 6.10 -4.53
CA TRP A 74 -0.91 4.63 -4.52
C TRP A 74 -2.29 4.11 -4.89
N ARG A 75 -3.37 4.81 -4.52
CA ARG A 75 -4.72 4.49 -4.99
C ARG A 75 -4.82 4.59 -6.52
N CYS A 76 -4.32 5.68 -7.10
CA CYS A 76 -4.25 5.81 -8.56
C CYS A 76 -3.41 4.69 -9.21
N LEU A 77 -2.29 4.30 -8.61
CA LEU A 77 -1.46 3.21 -9.13
C LEU A 77 -2.19 1.87 -9.09
N ALA A 78 -2.90 1.55 -8.00
CA ALA A 78 -3.72 0.35 -7.90
C ALA A 78 -4.78 0.30 -9.01
N ASP A 79 -5.46 1.43 -9.26
CA ASP A 79 -6.46 1.52 -10.34
C ASP A 79 -5.85 1.33 -11.73
N VAL A 80 -4.71 1.98 -12.01
CA VAL A 80 -3.99 1.81 -13.29
C VAL A 80 -3.54 0.36 -13.48
N GLN A 81 -3.02 -0.27 -12.44
CA GLN A 81 -2.53 -1.64 -12.54
C GLN A 81 -3.69 -2.63 -12.70
N ARG A 82 -4.84 -2.38 -12.05
CA ARG A 82 -6.04 -3.20 -12.18
C ARG A 82 -6.57 -3.17 -13.61
N LEU A 83 -6.59 -2.00 -14.24
CA LEU A 83 -6.95 -1.87 -15.65
C LEU A 83 -6.00 -2.65 -16.57
N ARG A 84 -4.69 -2.64 -16.29
CA ARG A 84 -3.69 -3.40 -17.07
C ARG A 84 -3.84 -4.90 -16.92
N GLU A 85 -4.04 -5.38 -15.70
CA GLU A 85 -4.26 -6.80 -15.43
C GLU A 85 -5.52 -7.30 -16.13
N GLN A 86 -6.62 -6.53 -16.10
CA GLN A 86 -7.87 -6.84 -16.81
C GLN A 86 -7.69 -6.87 -18.35
N GLN A 87 -6.88 -5.96 -18.91
CA GLN A 87 -6.59 -5.93 -20.35
C GLN A 87 -5.68 -7.09 -20.80
N GLY A 88 -4.72 -7.49 -19.96
CA GLY A 88 -3.86 -8.64 -20.23
C GLY A 88 -4.61 -9.97 -20.18
N ASP A 89 -5.61 -10.09 -19.32
CA ASP A 89 -6.44 -11.29 -19.18
C ASP A 89 -7.44 -11.47 -20.35
N GLN A 90 -7.92 -10.37 -20.94
CA GLN A 90 -8.80 -10.41 -22.11
C GLN A 90 -8.11 -10.76 -23.44
N GLY A 91 -6.77 -10.71 -23.49
CA GLY A 91 -5.99 -11.02 -24.71
C GLY A 91 -5.94 -12.51 -25.10
N TRP A 92 -6.45 -13.42 -24.25
CA TRP A 92 -6.42 -14.87 -24.48
C TRP A 92 -7.80 -15.50 -24.77
N GLN A 93 -8.83 -14.69 -24.99
CA GLN A 93 -10.21 -15.15 -25.22
C GLN A 93 -10.77 -14.85 -26.63
N SER A 94 -9.93 -14.60 -27.64
CA SER A 94 -10.36 -14.45 -29.04
C SER A 94 -9.87 -15.58 -29.94
#